data_AF-A0A813R332-F1
#
_entry.id   AF-A0A813R332-F1
#
_cell.length_a   1.000
_cell.length_b   1.000
_cell.length_c   1.000
_cell.angle_alpha   90.00
_cell.angle_beta   90.00
_cell.angle_gamma   90.00
#
_symmetry.space_group_name_H-M   'P 1'
#
loop_
_entity.id
_entity.type
_entity.pdbx_description
1 polymer ?
#
loop_
_entity_poly.entity_id
_entity_poly.type
_entity_poly.pdbx_seq_one_letter_code
_entity_poly.pdbx_strand_id
1 'polypeptide(L)'
;LGISLSYAIWCVSFNLTVFIIARIVGGLAKANVAIVLSIVSDVTTENERNRAMAWIGAAFSLGFIFGPLLGAISSHLGTKFWPLSPFSFYVLPATISLVLSLINIAFISFLCPETLPESKRNEEVKTISDISNVIFPWHLFKFSALKTIKTMDDVYILRRLGLASFLYMIVFAGLEFTITFLVYNRFNYNR
;
A
#
# COMPACT_ATOMS: atom_id res chain seq x y z
N LEU A 1 0.45 3.35 10.72
CA LEU A 1 -0.65 3.02 11.65
C LEU A 1 -1.70 2.11 11.02
N GLY A 2 -2.41 2.53 9.96
CA GLY A 2 -3.48 1.71 9.35
C GLY A 2 -3.05 0.32 8.86
N ILE A 3 -1.87 0.19 8.28
CA ILE A 3 -1.31 -1.12 7.85
C ILE A 3 -1.02 -2.03 9.06
N SER A 4 -0.51 -1.47 10.17
CA SER A 4 -0.24 -2.23 11.39
C SER A 4 -1.53 -2.74 12.02
N LEU A 5 -2.60 -1.93 12.00
CA LEU A 5 -3.93 -2.34 12.43
C LEU A 5 -4.48 -3.48 11.57
N SER A 6 -4.32 -3.41 10.24
CA SER A 6 -4.67 -4.49 9.32
C SER A 6 -3.95 -5.80 9.69
N TYR A 7 -2.65 -5.77 9.97
CA TYR A 7 -1.91 -6.96 10.39
C TYR A 7 -2.33 -7.47 11.77
N ALA A 8 -2.71 -6.60 12.70
CA ALA A 8 -3.26 -7.01 14.00
C ALA A 8 -4.58 -7.76 13.85
N ILE A 9 -5.48 -7.26 13.00
CA ILE A 9 -6.75 -7.94 12.67
C ILE A 9 -6.47 -9.28 11.97
N TRP A 10 -5.46 -9.33 11.09
CA TRP A 10 -5.07 -10.57 10.43
C TRP A 10 -4.57 -11.65 11.41
N CYS A 11 -3.82 -11.28 12.45
CA CYS A 11 -3.34 -12.22 13.46
C CYS A 11 -4.48 -12.96 14.19
N VAL A 12 -5.62 -12.30 14.38
CA VAL A 12 -6.80 -12.86 15.08
C VAL A 12 -7.90 -13.34 14.13
N SER A 13 -7.57 -13.49 12.84
CA SER A 13 -8.56 -13.81 11.81
C SER A 13 -8.90 -15.30 11.78
N PHE A 14 -9.87 -15.73 12.60
CA PHE A 14 -10.32 -17.13 12.64
C PHE A 14 -11.29 -17.53 11.52
N ASN A 15 -11.82 -16.56 10.78
CA ASN A 15 -12.75 -16.80 9.67
C ASN A 15 -12.42 -15.90 8.47
N LEU A 16 -12.97 -16.25 7.30
CA LEU A 16 -12.74 -15.52 6.06
C LEU A 16 -13.23 -14.06 6.15
N THR A 17 -14.32 -13.81 6.88
CA THR A 17 -14.88 -12.47 7.03
C THR A 17 -13.92 -11.51 7.72
N VAL A 18 -13.32 -11.92 8.84
CA VAL A 18 -12.32 -11.10 9.56
C VAL A 18 -11.07 -10.89 8.70
N PHE A 19 -10.69 -11.89 7.90
CA PHE A 19 -9.57 -11.76 6.96
C PHE A 19 -9.85 -10.70 5.90
N ILE A 20 -11.06 -10.71 5.32
CA ILE A 20 -11.49 -9.72 4.32
C ILE A 20 -11.49 -8.31 4.96
N ILE A 21 -12.00 -8.17 6.18
CA ILE A 21 -11.97 -6.90 6.92
C ILE A 21 -10.52 -6.41 7.09
N ALA A 22 -9.59 -7.28 7.49
CA ALA A 22 -8.18 -6.95 7.58
C ALA A 22 -7.64 -6.41 6.24
N ARG A 23 -8.01 -7.04 5.11
CA ARG A 23 -7.59 -6.62 3.77
C ARG A 23 -8.18 -5.29 3.34
N ILE A 24 -9.44 -5.00 3.69
CA ILE A 24 -10.08 -3.71 3.42
C ILE A 24 -9.33 -2.60 4.17
N VAL A 25 -9.10 -2.78 5.49
CA VAL A 25 -8.37 -1.80 6.31
C VAL A 25 -6.96 -1.58 5.76
N GLY A 26 -6.27 -2.65 5.38
CA GLY A 26 -4.94 -2.57 4.78
C GLY A 26 -4.94 -1.87 3.42
N GLY A 27 -5.95 -2.12 2.60
CA GLY A 27 -6.15 -1.47 1.30
C GLY A 27 -6.38 0.03 1.41
N LEU A 28 -7.22 0.46 2.34
CA LEU A 28 -7.45 1.89 2.60
C LEU A 28 -6.18 2.60 3.08
N ALA A 29 -5.31 1.90 3.80
CA ALA A 29 -4.06 2.43 4.32
C ALA A 29 -2.87 2.32 3.34
N LYS A 30 -3.06 1.84 2.10
CA LYS A 30 -1.98 1.55 1.13
C LYS A 30 -1.53 2.75 0.27
N ALA A 31 -1.74 3.98 0.72
CA ALA A 31 -1.34 5.19 -0.01
C ALA A 31 0.18 5.48 0.00
N ASN A 32 0.98 4.67 0.70
CA ASN A 32 2.40 4.95 0.95
C ASN A 32 3.25 5.11 -0.31
N VAL A 33 2.98 4.33 -1.36
CA VAL A 33 3.78 4.38 -2.60
C VAL A 33 3.66 5.74 -3.28
N ALA A 34 2.44 6.27 -3.36
CA ALA A 34 2.19 7.59 -3.92
C ALA A 34 2.88 8.69 -3.11
N ILE A 35 2.87 8.58 -1.77
CA ILE A 35 3.53 9.52 -0.87
C ILE A 35 5.06 9.50 -1.05
N VAL A 36 5.67 8.31 -1.16
CA VAL A 36 7.12 8.20 -1.39
C VAL A 36 7.50 8.81 -2.75
N LEU A 37 6.72 8.54 -3.80
CA LEU A 37 6.96 9.11 -5.12
C LEU A 37 6.84 10.65 -5.11
N SER A 38 5.87 11.21 -4.38
CA SER A 38 5.72 12.67 -4.26
C SER A 38 6.85 13.30 -3.44
N ILE A 39 7.26 12.68 -2.33
CA ILE A 39 8.39 13.16 -1.54
C ILE A 39 9.66 13.17 -2.39
N VAL A 40 9.93 12.07 -3.10
CA VAL A 40 11.11 11.97 -3.96
C VAL A 40 11.06 12.99 -5.09
N SER A 41 9.88 13.25 -5.69
CA SER A 41 9.78 14.30 -6.71
C SER A 41 10.04 15.71 -6.17
N ASP A 42 9.68 15.97 -4.92
CA ASP A 42 9.83 17.28 -4.28
C ASP A 42 11.26 17.56 -3.81
N VAL A 43 12.00 16.53 -3.36
CA VAL A 43 13.37 16.69 -2.84
C VAL A 43 14.46 16.53 -3.90
N THR A 44 14.17 15.96 -5.07
CA THR A 44 15.18 15.68 -6.11
C THR A 44 15.18 16.70 -7.24
N THR A 45 16.38 17.04 -7.71
CA THR A 45 16.59 17.87 -8.91
C THR A 45 16.34 17.06 -10.19
N GLU A 46 16.12 17.72 -11.33
CA GLU A 46 15.84 17.03 -12.62
C GLU A 46 16.90 15.99 -13.00
N ASN A 47 18.18 16.29 -12.75
CA ASN A 47 19.30 15.41 -13.06
C ASN A 47 19.37 14.19 -12.12
N GLU A 48 18.90 14.31 -10.88
CA GLU A 48 18.97 13.25 -9.87
C GLU A 48 17.70 12.40 -9.80
N ARG A 49 16.56 12.93 -10.26
CA ARG A 49 15.24 12.30 -10.18
C ARG A 49 15.21 10.92 -10.81
N ASN A 50 15.83 10.75 -11.98
CA ASN A 50 15.89 9.45 -12.65
C ASN A 50 16.61 8.40 -11.80
N ARG A 51 17.72 8.78 -11.15
CA ARG A 51 18.48 7.90 -10.27
C ARG A 51 17.70 7.57 -9.00
N ALA A 52 17.02 8.55 -8.41
CA ALA A 52 16.20 8.33 -7.21
C ALA A 52 15.00 7.41 -7.50
N MET A 53 14.31 7.60 -8.62
CA MET A 53 13.22 6.72 -9.05
C MET A 53 13.71 5.29 -9.33
N ALA A 54 14.93 5.13 -9.87
CA ALA A 54 15.56 3.82 -10.05
C ALA A 54 15.80 3.09 -8.70
N TRP A 55 16.24 3.83 -7.65
CA TRP A 55 16.40 3.26 -6.31
C TRP A 55 15.07 2.79 -5.71
N ILE A 56 13.98 3.54 -5.91
CA ILE A 56 12.63 3.11 -5.50
C ILE A 56 12.28 1.78 -6.18
N GLY A 57 12.50 1.68 -7.50
CA GLY A 57 12.26 0.44 -8.25
C GLY A 57 13.09 -0.74 -7.75
N ALA A 58 14.38 -0.52 -7.45
CA ALA A 58 15.24 -1.55 -6.88
C ALA A 58 14.74 -2.02 -5.50
N ALA A 59 14.31 -1.10 -4.64
CA ALA A 59 13.73 -1.42 -3.34
C ALA A 59 12.44 -2.25 -3.47
N PHE A 60 11.55 -1.93 -4.42
CA PHE A 60 10.38 -2.74 -4.71
C PHE A 60 10.75 -4.15 -5.14
N SER A 61 11.68 -4.29 -6.09
CA SER A 61 12.14 -5.61 -6.56
C SER A 61 12.70 -6.47 -5.43
N LEU A 62 13.52 -5.88 -4.55
CA LEU A 62 14.03 -6.58 -3.36
C LEU A 62 12.87 -6.99 -2.43
N GLY A 63 11.89 -6.11 -2.21
CA GLY A 63 10.69 -6.42 -1.45
C GLY A 63 9.90 -7.59 -2.03
N PHE A 64 9.76 -7.66 -3.35
CA PHE A 64 9.08 -8.77 -4.04
C PHE A 64 9.85 -10.08 -4.02
N ILE A 65 11.18 -10.05 -3.87
CA ILE A 65 12.02 -11.26 -3.72
C ILE A 65 11.95 -11.75 -2.27
N PHE A 66 12.27 -10.88 -1.32
CA PHE A 66 12.37 -11.26 0.10
C PHE A 66 11.01 -11.44 0.76
N GLY A 67 9.98 -10.73 0.33
CA GLY A 67 8.63 -10.81 0.91
C GLY A 67 8.04 -12.23 0.87
N PRO A 68 7.86 -12.84 -0.31
CA PRO A 68 7.36 -14.21 -0.44
C PRO A 68 8.28 -15.24 0.21
N LEU A 69 9.61 -15.05 0.12
CA LEU A 69 10.59 -15.93 0.75
C LEU A 69 10.41 -15.96 2.28
N LEU A 70 10.38 -14.78 2.92
CA LEU A 70 10.14 -14.67 4.36
C LEU A 70 8.76 -15.20 4.73
N GLY A 71 7.73 -14.92 3.93
CA GLY A 71 6.38 -15.45 4.15
C GLY A 71 6.33 -16.98 4.12
N ALA A 72 7.00 -17.61 3.15
CA ALA A 72 7.05 -19.06 3.01
C ALA A 72 7.82 -19.74 4.15
N ILE A 73 9.00 -19.21 4.50
CA ILE A 73 9.80 -19.72 5.63
C ILE A 73 9.00 -19.60 6.93
N SER A 74 8.37 -18.45 7.17
CA SER A 74 7.57 -18.19 8.37
C SER A 74 6.35 -19.09 8.44
N SER A 75 5.67 -19.32 7.32
CA SER A 75 4.54 -20.26 7.26
C SER A 75 4.98 -21.69 7.61
N HIS A 76 6.10 -22.15 7.04
CA HIS A 76 6.64 -23.49 7.32
C HIS A 76 7.12 -23.67 8.76
N LEU A 77 7.74 -22.64 9.35
CA LEU A 77 8.11 -22.65 10.77
C LEU A 77 6.87 -22.65 11.66
N GLY A 78 5.84 -21.87 11.33
CA GLY A 78 4.59 -21.81 12.09
C GLY A 78 3.91 -23.17 12.20
N THR A 79 3.81 -23.90 11.10
CA THR A 79 3.24 -25.26 11.09
C THR A 79 4.10 -26.28 11.85
N LYS A 80 5.42 -26.09 11.90
CA LYS A 80 6.35 -26.95 12.66
C LYS A 80 6.29 -26.70 14.17
N PHE A 81 6.22 -25.44 14.60
CA PHE A 81 6.21 -25.06 16.02
C PHE A 81 4.86 -25.33 16.68
N TRP A 82 3.76 -25.20 15.94
CA TRP A 82 2.42 -25.42 16.47
C TRP A 82 1.59 -26.34 15.55
N PRO A 83 1.93 -27.64 15.47
CA PRO A 83 1.30 -28.57 14.53
C PRO A 83 -0.18 -28.87 14.85
N LEU A 84 -0.63 -28.59 16.08
CA LEU A 84 -1.97 -28.92 16.57
C LEU A 84 -3.02 -27.81 16.33
N SER A 85 -2.63 -26.60 15.91
CA SER A 85 -3.61 -25.56 15.54
C SER A 85 -3.79 -25.51 14.03
N PRO A 86 -5.03 -25.55 13.53
CA PRO A 86 -5.32 -25.37 12.10
C PRO A 86 -4.95 -23.97 11.59
N PHE A 87 -4.68 -23.02 12.49
CA PHE A 87 -4.40 -21.63 12.15
C PHE A 87 -2.89 -21.30 12.06
N SER A 88 -2.01 -22.27 12.31
CA SER A 88 -0.57 -22.02 12.47
C SER A 88 0.15 -21.52 11.22
N PHE A 89 -0.41 -21.74 10.01
CA PHE A 89 0.25 -21.39 8.75
C PHE A 89 0.28 -19.87 8.48
N TYR A 90 -0.74 -19.12 8.90
CA TYR A 90 -0.81 -17.66 8.63
C TYR A 90 -0.49 -16.80 9.84
N VAL A 91 -0.59 -17.34 11.06
CA VAL A 91 -0.36 -16.55 12.29
C VAL A 91 1.08 -16.08 12.38
N LEU A 92 2.07 -16.95 12.14
CA LEU A 92 3.48 -16.56 12.23
C LEU A 92 3.90 -15.52 11.17
N PRO A 93 3.56 -15.65 9.87
CA PRO A 93 3.83 -14.58 8.91
C PRO A 93 3.05 -13.29 9.22
N ALA A 94 1.84 -13.37 9.78
CA ALA A 94 1.07 -12.19 10.18
C ALA A 94 1.71 -11.44 11.35
N THR A 95 2.21 -12.16 12.36
CA THR A 95 2.88 -11.54 13.52
C THR A 95 4.22 -10.91 13.13
N ILE A 96 5.01 -11.57 12.28
CA ILE A 96 6.25 -10.99 11.74
C ILE A 96 5.95 -9.71 10.95
N SER A 97 4.90 -9.72 10.12
CA SER A 97 4.47 -8.54 9.37
C SER A 97 4.03 -7.39 10.28
N LEU A 98 3.34 -7.71 11.38
CA LEU A 98 2.94 -6.73 12.40
C LEU A 98 4.16 -6.10 13.07
N VAL A 99 5.10 -6.92 13.54
CA VAL A 99 6.33 -6.45 14.20
C VAL A 99 7.14 -5.59 13.24
N LEU A 100 7.33 -6.04 12.01
CA LEU A 100 8.05 -5.28 10.98
C LEU A 100 7.36 -3.94 10.69
N SER A 101 6.02 -3.91 10.70
CA SER A 101 5.27 -2.67 10.52
C SER A 101 5.43 -1.70 11.70
N LEU A 102 5.50 -2.20 12.93
CA LEU A 102 5.76 -1.38 14.12
C LEU A 102 7.19 -0.83 14.10
N ILE A 103 8.18 -1.65 13.73
CA ILE A 103 9.57 -1.20 13.54
C ILE A 103 9.62 -0.11 12.47
N ASN A 104 8.92 -0.29 11.35
CA ASN A 104 8.85 0.73 10.31
C ASN A 104 8.21 2.04 10.80
N ILE A 105 7.17 1.98 11.64
CA ILE A 105 6.60 3.19 12.27
C ILE A 105 7.63 3.87 13.16
N ALA A 106 8.31 3.12 14.03
CA ALA A 106 9.35 3.66 14.88
C ALA A 106 10.47 4.32 14.05
N PHE A 107 10.94 3.62 13.01
CA PHE A 107 11.97 4.10 12.10
C PHE A 107 11.55 5.43 11.44
N ILE A 108 10.36 5.50 10.86
CA ILE A 108 9.86 6.74 10.24
C ILE A 108 9.74 7.85 11.30
N SER A 109 9.19 7.54 12.48
CA SER A 109 8.98 8.56 13.52
C SER A 109 10.27 9.15 14.09
N PHE A 110 11.36 8.38 14.12
CA PHE A 110 12.64 8.83 14.69
C PHE A 110 13.63 9.33 13.64
N LEU A 111 13.65 8.74 12.43
CA LEU A 111 14.68 9.03 11.43
C LEU A 111 14.20 9.89 10.26
N CYS A 112 12.89 9.97 9.98
CA CYS A 112 12.40 10.84 8.92
C CYS A 112 12.13 12.24 9.48
N PRO A 113 12.93 13.27 9.11
CA PRO A 113 12.57 14.64 9.40
C PRO A 113 11.30 15.02 8.62
N GLU A 114 10.46 15.85 9.24
CA GLU A 114 9.25 16.36 8.60
C GLU A 114 9.63 17.08 7.29
N THR A 115 9.08 16.61 6.18
CA THR A 115 9.45 17.12 4.84
C THR A 115 8.70 18.42 4.51
N LEU A 116 7.58 18.69 5.18
CA LEU A 116 6.78 19.89 4.95
C LEU A 116 7.07 20.98 6.00
N PRO A 117 7.52 22.19 5.60
CA PRO A 117 7.70 23.31 6.52
C PRO A 117 6.38 23.72 7.17
N GLU A 118 6.40 24.09 8.46
CA GLU A 118 5.19 24.53 9.21
C GLU A 118 4.41 25.64 8.48
N SER A 119 5.10 26.52 7.75
CA SER A 119 4.51 27.62 6.97
C SER A 119 3.66 27.20 5.77
N LYS A 120 3.78 25.94 5.31
CA LYS A 120 3.00 25.37 4.19
C LYS A 120 1.99 24.31 4.65
N ARG A 121 1.85 24.09 5.96
CA ARG A 121 0.87 23.17 6.53
C ARG A 121 -0.52 23.77 6.30
N ASN A 122 -1.38 23.06 5.57
CA ASN A 122 -2.80 23.44 5.53
C ASN A 122 -3.37 23.39 6.95
N GLU A 123 -4.30 24.30 7.26
CA GLU A 123 -5.04 24.27 8.52
C GLU A 123 -5.57 22.85 8.76
N GLU A 124 -5.38 22.34 9.98
CA GLU A 124 -5.83 21.00 10.35
C GLU A 124 -7.27 20.77 9.91
N VAL A 125 -7.52 19.59 9.33
CA VAL A 125 -8.86 19.13 8.94
C VAL A 125 -9.72 19.02 10.21
N LYS A 126 -10.34 20.13 10.61
CA LYS A 126 -11.11 20.26 11.85
C LYS A 126 -12.58 19.83 11.70
N THR A 127 -13.07 19.66 10.48
CA THR A 127 -14.51 19.46 10.21
C THR A 127 -14.79 18.12 9.51
N ILE A 128 -15.80 17.39 10.01
CA ILE A 128 -16.26 16.10 9.47
C ILE A 128 -16.70 16.20 7.98
N SER A 129 -17.12 17.39 7.52
CA SER A 129 -17.41 17.66 6.11
C SER A 129 -16.18 17.55 5.21
N ASP A 130 -15.00 17.95 5.67
CA ASP A 130 -13.75 17.81 4.90
C ASP A 130 -13.31 16.35 4.83
N ILE A 131 -13.59 15.57 5.87
CA ILE A 131 -13.37 14.11 5.89
C ILE A 131 -14.25 13.42 4.83
N SER A 132 -15.51 13.83 4.67
CA SER A 132 -16.38 13.26 3.63
C SER A 132 -15.85 13.49 2.20
N ASN A 133 -15.30 14.67 1.93
CA ASN A 133 -14.70 15.00 0.62
C ASN A 133 -13.44 14.16 0.31
N VAL A 134 -12.74 13.66 1.34
CA VAL A 134 -11.53 12.84 1.22
C VAL A 134 -11.86 11.34 1.18
N ILE A 135 -12.92 10.90 1.88
CA ILE A 135 -13.30 9.48 1.97
C ILE A 135 -14.08 9.00 0.74
N PHE A 136 -14.89 9.85 0.11
CA PHE A 136 -15.74 9.40 -1.00
C PHE A 136 -14.95 9.27 -2.32
N PRO A 137 -14.91 8.07 -2.94
CA PRO A 137 -14.10 7.83 -4.14
C PRO A 137 -14.51 8.71 -5.32
N TRP A 138 -15.78 9.12 -5.40
CA TRP A 138 -16.29 10.01 -6.45
C TRP A 138 -15.65 11.41 -6.43
N HIS A 139 -15.25 11.90 -5.25
CA HIS A 139 -14.57 13.20 -5.13
C HIS A 139 -13.10 13.13 -5.55
N LEU A 140 -12.49 11.94 -5.42
CA LEU A 140 -11.15 11.65 -5.94
C LEU A 140 -11.09 11.86 -7.46
N PHE A 141 -12.06 11.31 -8.20
CA PHE A 141 -12.12 11.45 -9.67
C PHE A 141 -12.51 12.85 -10.15
N LYS A 142 -13.16 13.65 -9.30
CA LYS A 142 -13.44 15.06 -9.59
C LYS A 142 -12.25 15.97 -9.31
N PHE A 143 -11.20 15.48 -8.64
CA PHE A 143 -10.03 16.27 -8.23
C PHE A 143 -10.42 17.56 -7.49
N SER A 144 -11.52 17.51 -6.73
CA SER A 144 -12.15 18.68 -6.11
C SER A 144 -11.30 19.32 -4.99
N ALA A 145 -10.27 18.61 -4.52
CA ALA A 145 -9.34 19.07 -3.48
C ALA A 145 -8.22 19.98 -4.03
N LEU A 146 -8.01 20.02 -5.35
CA LEU A 146 -6.95 20.83 -5.97
C LEU A 146 -7.43 22.27 -6.19
N LYS A 147 -7.52 23.06 -5.10
CA LYS A 147 -7.83 24.51 -5.15
C LYS A 147 -6.70 25.36 -5.75
N THR A 148 -5.51 24.79 -5.96
CA THR A 148 -4.30 25.52 -6.38
C THR A 148 -4.18 25.67 -7.91
N ILE A 149 -4.91 24.88 -8.70
CA ILE A 149 -4.80 24.91 -10.17
C ILE A 149 -5.73 26.00 -10.72
N LYS A 150 -5.14 27.03 -11.35
CA LYS A 150 -5.87 28.18 -11.89
C LYS A 150 -6.47 27.95 -13.28
N THR A 151 -5.96 26.98 -14.05
CA THR A 151 -6.36 26.73 -15.45
C THR A 151 -7.33 25.55 -15.56
N MET A 152 -8.46 25.76 -16.23
CA MET A 152 -9.47 24.70 -16.43
C MET A 152 -8.96 23.55 -17.33
N ASP A 153 -8.05 23.84 -18.26
CA ASP A 153 -7.47 22.84 -19.19
C ASP A 153 -6.58 21.83 -18.45
N ASP A 154 -5.78 22.29 -17.49
CA ASP A 154 -4.90 21.44 -16.68
C ASP A 154 -5.70 20.45 -15.83
N VAL A 155 -6.84 20.89 -15.28
CA VAL A 155 -7.76 20.03 -14.50
C VAL A 155 -8.39 18.96 -15.40
N TYR A 156 -8.73 19.30 -16.64
CA TYR A 156 -9.30 18.35 -17.60
C TYR A 156 -8.28 17.28 -18.00
N ILE A 157 -7.04 17.68 -18.30
CA ILE A 157 -5.94 16.75 -18.62
C ILE A 157 -5.66 15.82 -17.44
N LEU A 158 -5.57 16.37 -16.23
CA LEU A 158 -5.30 15.60 -15.02
C LEU A 158 -6.42 14.57 -14.73
N ARG A 159 -7.69 14.95 -14.94
CA ARG A 159 -8.83 14.02 -14.84
C ARG A 159 -8.71 12.86 -15.81
N ARG A 160 -8.37 13.14 -17.07
CA ARG A 160 -8.19 12.09 -18.08
C ARG A 160 -7.01 11.17 -17.77
N LEU A 161 -5.89 11.74 -17.35
CA LEU A 161 -4.72 10.96 -16.94
C LEU A 161 -5.04 10.10 -15.72
N GLY A 162 -5.67 10.66 -14.69
CA GLY A 162 -6.09 9.91 -13.52
C GLY A 162 -7.04 8.75 -13.85
N LEU A 163 -8.01 8.97 -14.74
CA LEU A 163 -8.95 7.94 -15.19
C LEU A 163 -8.24 6.86 -16.02
N ALA A 164 -7.34 7.26 -16.93
CA ALA A 164 -6.54 6.32 -17.71
C ALA A 164 -5.62 5.46 -16.81
N SER A 165 -4.91 6.09 -15.86
CA SER A 165 -4.07 5.38 -14.88
C SER A 165 -4.90 4.45 -13.99
N PHE A 166 -6.09 4.87 -13.59
CA PHE A 166 -7.01 4.03 -12.80
C PHE A 166 -7.47 2.80 -13.59
N LEU A 167 -7.90 2.97 -14.83
CA LEU A 167 -8.29 1.85 -15.69
C LEU A 167 -7.12 0.91 -15.96
N TYR A 168 -5.94 1.46 -16.24
CA TYR A 168 -4.71 0.69 -16.39
C TYR A 168 -4.42 -0.15 -15.14
N MET A 169 -4.48 0.45 -13.95
CA MET A 169 -4.24 -0.26 -12.68
C MET A 169 -5.29 -1.33 -12.40
N ILE A 170 -6.57 -1.10 -12.75
CA ILE A 170 -7.62 -2.12 -12.63
C ILE A 170 -7.30 -3.33 -13.50
N VAL A 171 -6.99 -3.10 -14.78
CA VAL A 171 -6.71 -4.18 -15.72
C VAL A 171 -5.44 -4.92 -15.31
N PHE A 172 -4.39 -4.19 -14.95
CA PHE A 172 -3.13 -4.75 -14.47
C PHE A 172 -3.34 -5.63 -13.23
N ALA A 173 -4.04 -5.14 -12.20
CA ALA A 173 -4.33 -5.92 -11.00
C ALA A 173 -5.17 -7.17 -11.32
N GLY A 174 -6.16 -7.05 -12.20
CA GLY A 174 -6.97 -8.19 -12.63
C GLY A 174 -6.14 -9.27 -13.33
N LEU A 175 -5.22 -8.86 -14.22
CA LEU A 175 -4.29 -9.77 -14.90
C LEU A 175 -3.34 -10.46 -13.92
N GLU A 176 -2.78 -9.72 -12.97
CA GLU A 176 -1.84 -10.26 -11.96
C GLU A 176 -2.47 -11.41 -11.17
N PHE A 177 -3.71 -11.25 -10.69
CA PHE A 177 -4.42 -12.31 -9.96
C PHE A 177 -4.87 -13.48 -10.86
N THR A 178 -5.26 -13.20 -12.10
CA THR A 178 -5.78 -14.23 -13.02
C THR A 178 -4.66 -15.12 -13.57
N ILE A 179 -3.48 -14.56 -13.83
CA ILE A 179 -2.33 -15.29 -14.36
C ILE A 179 -1.94 -16.44 -13.45
N THR A 180 -1.92 -16.25 -12.13
CA THR A 180 -1.58 -17.32 -11.19
C THR A 180 -2.52 -18.52 -11.31
N PHE A 181 -3.83 -18.26 -11.41
CA PHE A 181 -4.84 -19.31 -11.62
C PHE A 181 -4.71 -20.00 -12.98
N LEU A 182 -4.47 -19.22 -14.04
CA LEU A 182 -4.33 -19.74 -15.40
C LEU A 182 -3.09 -20.65 -15.51
N VAL A 183 -1.96 -20.24 -14.92
CA VAL A 183 -0.74 -21.05 -14.85
C VAL A 183 -0.98 -22.32 -14.05
N TYR A 184 -1.66 -22.25 -12.90
CA TYR A 184 -2.03 -23.44 -12.14
C TYR A 184 -2.85 -24.43 -12.97
N ASN A 185 -3.92 -23.97 -13.62
CA ASN A 185 -4.81 -24.80 -14.43
C ASN A 185 -4.13 -25.35 -15.70
N ARG A 186 -3.25 -24.57 -16.34
CA ARG A 186 -2.57 -24.98 -17.58
C ARG A 186 -1.48 -26.01 -17.33
N PHE A 187 -0.76 -25.92 -16.22
CA PHE A 187 0.41 -26.75 -15.93
C PHE A 187 0.18 -27.84 -14.88
N ASN A 188 -1.03 -27.95 -14.31
CA ASN A 188 -1.39 -28.94 -13.28
C ASN A 188 -0.37 -28.99 -12.13
N TYR A 189 -0.01 -27.82 -11.59
CA TYR A 189 0.90 -27.73 -10.43
C TYR A 189 0.23 -28.33 -9.19
N ASN A 190 0.29 -29.65 -9.02
CA ASN A 190 -0.14 -30.36 -7.83
C ASN A 190 1.05 -30.51 -6.88
N ARG A 191 1.22 -29.60 -5.93
CA ARG A 191 2.08 -29.79 -4.75
C ARG A 191 1.47 -29.12 -3.53
#